data_AF-A0A2V7M3T7-F1
#
_entry.id   AF-A0A2V7M3T7-F1
#
_cell.length_a   1.000
_cell.length_b   1.000
_cell.length_c   1.000
_cell.angle_alpha   90.00
_cell.angle_beta   90.00
_cell.angle_gamma   90.00
#
_symmetry.space_group_name_H-M   'P 1'
#
loop_
_entity.id
_entity.type
_entity.pdbx_description
1 polymer ?
#
loop_
_entity_poly.entity_id
_entity_poly.type
_entity_poly.pdbx_seq_one_letter_code
_entity_poly.pdbx_strand_id
1 'polypeptide(L)'
;MLRGDLAADHAFAWSAGRPLAWRDFQGSPPSEGSEGAKTSYTLYSGWKCRGDVFEFRVIAGFRPRQSWVKAIVLNDSMQRRTILRHEQTHFDLAEVHARRMRRAFADLARPCAKTDAELRALVQRLAQEEKAEQRHSSIHRYANAAPPLGGAGPAVPVRADCRRAWAYCVRHRRRRWRWRSTLEVDRIVSVP
;
A
#
# COMPACT_ATOMS: atom_id res chain seq x y z
N MET A 1 18.00 9.08 1.47
CA MET A 1 17.10 9.00 2.64
C MET A 1 16.68 7.55 2.88
N LEU A 2 15.70 6.96 2.20
CA LEU A 2 15.12 5.67 2.66
C LEU A 2 15.79 4.35 2.19
N ARG A 3 16.92 4.39 1.48
CA ARG A 3 17.52 3.16 0.92
C ARG A 3 18.06 2.23 2.00
N GLY A 4 18.63 2.79 3.08
CA GLY A 4 19.13 2.01 4.22
C GLY A 4 17.99 1.33 4.98
N ASP A 5 16.89 2.05 5.22
CA ASP A 5 15.73 1.55 5.97
C ASP A 5 15.07 0.35 5.27
N LEU A 6 14.85 0.46 3.95
CA LEU A 6 14.32 -0.68 3.18
C LEU A 6 15.28 -1.88 3.20
N ALA A 7 16.59 -1.64 3.07
CA ALA A 7 17.58 -2.71 3.06
C ALA A 7 17.65 -3.44 4.41
N ALA A 8 17.58 -2.70 5.52
CA ALA A 8 17.58 -3.24 6.88
C ALA A 8 16.37 -4.19 7.12
N ASP A 9 15.22 -3.86 6.54
CA ASP A 9 14.02 -4.69 6.61
C ASP A 9 13.94 -5.79 5.53
N HIS A 10 14.93 -5.89 4.64
CA HIS A 10 14.87 -6.69 3.41
C HIS A 10 13.62 -6.39 2.56
N ALA A 11 13.13 -5.15 2.64
CA ALA A 11 11.89 -4.72 2.02
C ALA A 11 12.12 -4.31 0.56
N PHE A 12 11.09 -4.45 -0.26
CA PHE A 12 11.07 -3.86 -1.61
C PHE A 12 9.91 -2.87 -1.75
N ALA A 13 10.16 -1.80 -2.51
CA ALA A 13 9.16 -0.77 -2.76
C ALA A 13 8.02 -1.30 -3.64
N TRP A 14 6.81 -0.79 -3.40
CA TRP A 14 5.66 -1.02 -4.26
C TRP A 14 5.96 -0.57 -5.70
N SER A 15 5.51 -1.38 -6.67
CA SER A 15 5.57 -1.05 -8.09
C SER A 15 4.42 -1.69 -8.85
N ALA A 16 3.76 -0.91 -9.70
CA ALA A 16 2.72 -1.43 -10.59
C ALA A 16 3.23 -2.54 -11.53
N GLY A 17 4.53 -2.51 -11.86
CA GLY A 17 5.18 -3.50 -12.73
C GLY A 17 5.68 -4.76 -12.00
N ARG A 18 5.58 -4.81 -10.67
CA ARG A 18 6.01 -5.96 -9.86
C ARG A 18 4.93 -6.33 -8.83
N PRO A 19 3.84 -6.99 -9.25
CA PRO A 19 2.85 -7.55 -8.34
C PRO A 19 3.49 -8.59 -7.40
N LEU A 20 2.86 -8.79 -6.23
CA LEU A 20 3.24 -9.83 -5.29
C LEU A 20 3.08 -11.22 -5.91
N ALA A 21 4.01 -12.10 -5.58
CA ALA A 21 3.97 -13.52 -5.87
C ALA A 21 4.20 -14.32 -4.58
N TRP A 22 3.76 -15.57 -4.54
CA TRP A 22 3.92 -16.39 -3.33
C TRP A 22 5.37 -16.56 -2.86
N ARG A 23 6.35 -16.49 -3.77
CA ARG A 23 7.78 -16.48 -3.43
C ARG A 23 8.22 -15.26 -2.59
N ASP A 24 7.42 -14.20 -2.55
CA ASP A 24 7.70 -13.01 -1.73
C ASP A 24 7.31 -13.25 -0.26
N PHE A 25 6.50 -14.27 0.07
CA PHE A 25 6.05 -14.58 1.43
C PHE A 25 7.01 -15.57 2.08
N GLN A 26 8.04 -15.04 2.74
CA GLN A 26 9.19 -15.81 3.24
C GLN A 26 9.16 -16.04 4.75
N GLY A 27 8.23 -15.40 5.45
CA GLY A 27 8.02 -15.58 6.89
C GLY A 27 7.30 -16.89 7.20
N SER A 28 7.48 -17.36 8.44
CA SER A 28 6.77 -18.53 8.96
C SER A 28 5.35 -18.14 9.38
N PRO A 29 4.32 -18.92 8.99
CA PRO A 29 2.97 -18.71 9.48
C PRO A 29 2.87 -19.04 10.98
N PRO A 30 2.00 -18.36 11.73
CA PRO A 30 1.68 -18.74 13.10
C PRO A 30 0.98 -20.11 13.12
N SER A 31 1.13 -20.84 14.24
CA SER A 31 0.44 -22.12 14.48
C SER A 31 -1.08 -21.96 14.61
N GLU A 32 -1.52 -20.79 15.08
CA GLU A 32 -2.92 -20.45 15.34
C GLU A 32 -3.43 -19.34 14.40
N GLY A 33 -4.71 -18.98 14.52
CA GLY A 33 -5.37 -17.96 13.71
C GLY A 33 -6.05 -18.51 12.45
N SER A 34 -7.08 -17.82 11.99
CA SER A 34 -7.88 -18.21 10.81
C SER A 34 -7.30 -17.70 9.50
N GLU A 35 -6.34 -16.77 9.54
CA GLU A 35 -5.75 -16.18 8.34
C GLU A 35 -4.89 -17.21 7.60
N GLY A 36 -5.15 -17.32 6.29
CA GLY A 36 -4.40 -18.21 5.39
C GLY A 36 -3.07 -17.61 4.91
N ALA A 37 -2.95 -16.29 4.91
CA ALA A 37 -1.74 -15.55 4.57
C ALA A 37 -1.74 -14.19 5.28
N LYS A 38 -0.58 -13.53 5.28
CA LYS A 38 -0.44 -12.16 5.76
C LYS A 38 0.62 -11.41 4.98
N THR A 39 0.23 -10.24 4.50
CA THR A 39 1.13 -9.22 3.95
C THR A 39 1.59 -8.28 5.07
N SER A 40 2.89 -8.25 5.30
CA SER A 40 3.53 -7.26 6.15
C SER A 40 4.17 -6.19 5.27
N TYR A 41 3.91 -4.92 5.57
CA TYR A 41 4.50 -3.78 4.88
C TYR A 41 4.79 -2.65 5.86
N THR A 42 5.48 -1.62 5.40
CA THR A 42 5.72 -0.39 6.16
C THR A 42 5.66 0.82 5.23
N LEU A 43 5.09 1.92 5.73
CA LEU A 43 5.14 3.22 5.10
C LEU A 43 6.42 3.94 5.55
N TYR A 44 7.51 3.67 4.87
CA TYR A 44 8.78 4.34 5.12
C TYR A 44 8.63 5.80 4.76
N SER A 45 8.95 6.71 5.67
CA SER A 45 8.90 8.15 5.43
C SER A 45 10.16 8.81 5.97
N GLY A 46 10.63 9.84 5.27
CA GLY A 46 11.79 10.60 5.67
C GLY A 46 11.82 11.94 4.97
N TRP A 47 12.30 12.95 5.66
CA TRP A 47 12.35 14.32 5.19
C TRP A 47 13.63 14.99 5.68
N LYS A 48 13.99 16.09 5.03
CA LYS A 48 15.03 17.02 5.46
C LYS A 48 14.82 18.37 4.79
N CYS A 49 15.44 19.40 5.34
CA CYS A 49 15.53 20.71 4.70
C CYS A 49 16.97 20.99 4.26
N ARG A 50 17.10 21.59 3.08
CA ARG A 50 18.35 22.16 2.59
C ARG A 50 18.09 23.64 2.29
N GLY A 51 18.39 24.50 3.26
CA GLY A 51 17.83 25.86 3.27
C GLY A 51 16.29 25.77 3.33
N ASP A 52 15.62 26.53 2.47
CA ASP A 52 14.14 26.51 2.37
C ASP A 52 13.59 25.37 1.49
N VAL A 53 14.46 24.55 0.90
CA VAL A 53 14.04 23.41 0.07
C VAL A 53 13.71 22.22 0.97
N PHE A 54 12.43 21.87 1.03
CA PHE A 54 11.94 20.68 1.72
C PHE A 54 11.97 19.46 0.82
N GLU A 55 12.89 18.54 1.11
CA GLU A 55 12.99 17.25 0.44
C GLU A 55 12.31 16.18 1.30
N PHE A 56 11.40 15.40 0.72
CA PHE A 56 10.76 14.29 1.40
C PHE A 56 10.67 13.04 0.52
N ARG A 57 10.51 11.89 1.16
CA ARG A 57 10.23 10.62 0.49
C ARG A 57 9.29 9.80 1.35
N VAL A 58 8.32 9.14 0.69
CA VAL A 58 7.45 8.15 1.31
C VAL A 58 7.36 6.94 0.40
N ILE A 59 7.53 5.73 0.95
CA ILE A 59 7.52 4.46 0.21
C ILE A 59 6.64 3.46 0.96
N ALA A 60 5.68 2.85 0.26
CA ALA A 60 5.10 1.59 0.73
C ALA A 60 6.08 0.47 0.40
N GLY A 61 6.69 -0.13 1.42
CA GLY A 61 7.64 -1.23 1.28
C GLY A 61 7.07 -2.53 1.82
N PHE A 62 7.01 -3.55 0.97
CA PHE A 62 6.62 -4.90 1.36
C PHE A 62 7.78 -5.58 2.09
N ARG A 63 7.48 -6.34 3.14
CA ARG A 63 8.45 -6.96 4.04
C ARG A 63 8.38 -8.50 3.94
N PRO A 64 9.20 -9.14 3.08
CA PRO A 64 9.12 -10.56 2.78
C PRO A 64 9.22 -11.48 3.99
N ARG A 65 10.19 -11.19 4.89
CA ARG A 65 10.51 -12.04 6.04
C ARG A 65 9.43 -12.00 7.13
N GLN A 66 8.55 -11.00 7.10
CA GLN A 66 7.43 -10.83 8.02
C GLN A 66 6.10 -11.17 7.34
N SER A 67 6.10 -11.52 6.06
CA SER A 67 4.92 -11.90 5.29
C SER A 67 4.91 -13.41 5.10
N TRP A 68 3.78 -14.06 5.32
CA TRP A 68 3.70 -15.53 5.37
C TRP A 68 2.45 -16.07 4.69
N VAL A 69 2.46 -17.37 4.35
CA VAL A 69 1.32 -18.11 3.80
C VAL A 69 1.28 -19.53 4.39
N LYS A 70 0.09 -20.04 4.72
CA LYS A 70 -0.11 -21.41 5.19
C LYS A 70 -0.13 -22.38 4.02
N ALA A 71 0.43 -23.58 4.21
CA ALA A 71 0.52 -24.60 3.17
C ALA A 71 -0.84 -24.98 2.56
N ILE A 72 -1.91 -24.97 3.37
CA ILE A 72 -3.29 -25.26 2.91
C ILE A 72 -3.73 -24.33 1.77
N VAL A 73 -3.28 -23.07 1.76
CA VAL A 73 -3.58 -22.09 0.69
C VAL A 73 -2.89 -22.47 -0.62
N LEU A 74 -1.68 -23.04 -0.54
CA LEU A 74 -0.87 -23.34 -1.72
C LEU A 74 -1.37 -24.60 -2.45
N ASN A 75 -1.97 -25.54 -1.72
CA ASN A 75 -2.47 -26.81 -2.26
C ASN A 75 -3.74 -26.66 -3.10
N ASP A 76 -4.46 -25.54 -2.97
CA ASP A 76 -5.68 -25.25 -3.72
C ASP A 76 -5.47 -24.10 -4.71
N SER A 77 -5.65 -24.37 -6.01
CA SER A 77 -5.40 -23.38 -7.07
C SER A 77 -6.38 -22.19 -7.07
N MET A 78 -7.59 -22.36 -6.53
CA MET A 78 -8.55 -21.26 -6.39
C MET A 78 -8.16 -20.39 -5.19
N GLN A 79 -7.91 -20.99 -4.02
CA GLN A 79 -7.49 -20.27 -2.81
C GLN A 79 -6.17 -19.53 -3.04
N ARG A 80 -5.20 -20.18 -3.66
CA ARG A 80 -3.90 -19.59 -4.04
C ARG A 80 -4.04 -18.31 -4.87
N ARG A 81 -5.03 -18.22 -5.77
CA ARG A 81 -5.26 -17.02 -6.58
C ARG A 81 -6.05 -15.96 -5.81
N THR A 82 -7.11 -16.37 -5.14
CA THR A 82 -8.02 -15.46 -4.42
C THR A 82 -7.31 -14.78 -3.26
N ILE A 83 -6.57 -15.54 -2.46
CA ILE A 83 -5.84 -15.01 -1.29
C ILE A 83 -4.68 -14.12 -1.75
N LEU A 84 -3.91 -14.49 -2.78
CA LEU A 84 -2.83 -13.60 -3.28
C LEU A 84 -3.38 -12.25 -3.74
N ARG A 85 -4.55 -12.24 -4.38
CA ARG A 85 -5.22 -10.99 -4.79
C ARG A 85 -5.72 -10.18 -3.58
N HIS A 86 -6.17 -10.84 -2.53
CA HIS A 86 -6.54 -10.19 -1.28
C HIS A 86 -5.32 -9.52 -0.64
N GLU A 87 -4.21 -10.25 -0.52
CA GLU A 87 -2.93 -9.76 -0.02
C GLU A 87 -2.37 -8.59 -0.87
N GLN A 88 -2.46 -8.69 -2.20
CA GLN A 88 -2.11 -7.57 -3.09
C GLN A 88 -2.97 -6.33 -2.82
N THR A 89 -4.24 -6.50 -2.45
CA THR A 89 -5.12 -5.36 -2.15
C THR A 89 -4.63 -4.59 -0.92
N HIS A 90 -4.15 -5.29 0.12
CA HIS A 90 -3.54 -4.66 1.29
C HIS A 90 -2.30 -3.85 0.91
N PHE A 91 -1.43 -4.39 0.06
CA PHE A 91 -0.23 -3.67 -0.37
C PHE A 91 -0.50 -2.51 -1.34
N ASP A 92 -1.50 -2.65 -2.22
CA ASP A 92 -1.97 -1.57 -3.09
C ASP A 92 -2.58 -0.42 -2.27
N LEU A 93 -3.34 -0.75 -1.22
CA LEU A 93 -3.91 0.24 -0.30
C LEU A 93 -2.79 1.00 0.45
N ALA A 94 -1.73 0.32 0.86
CA ALA A 94 -0.55 0.97 1.45
C ALA A 94 0.07 2.01 0.50
N GLU A 95 0.21 1.71 -0.80
CA GLU A 95 0.70 2.71 -1.76
C GLU A 95 -0.28 3.87 -1.98
N VAL A 96 -1.60 3.63 -1.93
CA VAL A 96 -2.58 4.74 -1.97
C VAL A 96 -2.33 5.70 -0.81
N HIS A 97 -2.10 5.19 0.40
CA HIS A 97 -1.79 6.01 1.57
C HIS A 97 -0.40 6.66 1.49
N ALA A 98 0.60 5.96 0.95
CA ALA A 98 1.90 6.58 0.66
C ALA A 98 1.74 7.81 -0.27
N ARG A 99 0.87 7.74 -1.28
CA ARG A 99 0.56 8.90 -2.15
C ARG A 99 -0.16 10.02 -1.41
N ARG A 100 -1.10 9.69 -0.52
CA ARG A 100 -1.75 10.69 0.34
C ARG A 100 -0.74 11.41 1.23
N MET A 101 0.22 10.68 1.82
CA MET A 101 1.30 11.27 2.60
C MET A 101 2.22 12.17 1.76
N ARG A 102 2.61 11.73 0.55
CA ARG A 102 3.39 12.57 -0.37
C ARG A 102 2.65 13.87 -0.71
N ARG A 103 1.34 13.80 -0.94
CA ARG A 103 0.51 14.98 -1.20
C ARG A 103 0.45 15.90 0.02
N ALA A 104 0.22 15.35 1.21
CA ALA A 104 0.19 16.13 2.44
C ALA A 104 1.51 16.86 2.71
N PHE A 105 2.66 16.22 2.45
CA PHE A 105 3.96 16.87 2.56
C PHE A 105 4.18 17.97 1.50
N ALA A 106 3.74 17.75 0.26
CA ALA A 106 3.84 18.74 -0.81
C ALA A 106 2.98 19.99 -0.54
N ASP A 107 1.86 19.84 0.15
CA ASP A 107 0.91 20.91 0.45
C ASP A 107 1.24 21.67 1.75
N LEU A 108 2.34 21.34 2.45
CA LEU A 108 2.71 22.05 3.68
C LEU A 108 3.12 23.49 3.40
N ALA A 109 2.54 24.43 4.15
CA ALA A 109 3.04 25.80 4.22
C ALA A 109 4.30 25.86 5.09
N ARG A 110 5.38 26.47 4.55
CA ARG A 110 6.68 26.67 5.21
C ARG A 110 7.17 25.40 5.94
N PRO A 111 7.32 24.26 5.24
CA PRO A 111 7.64 22.97 5.86
C PRO A 111 8.96 22.99 6.66
N CYS A 112 9.95 23.80 6.25
CA CYS A 112 11.22 23.92 6.96
C CYS A 112 11.16 24.76 8.24
N ALA A 113 10.05 25.46 8.49
CA ALA A 113 9.78 26.09 9.78
C ALA A 113 9.11 25.12 10.77
N LYS A 114 8.71 23.93 10.32
CA LYS A 114 8.08 22.91 11.18
C LYS A 114 9.13 22.09 11.88
N THR A 115 8.85 21.76 13.14
CA THR A 115 9.66 20.84 13.91
C THR A 115 9.50 19.41 13.42
N ASP A 116 10.52 18.59 13.70
CA ASP A 116 10.46 17.14 13.46
C ASP A 116 9.28 16.47 14.16
N ALA A 117 8.88 16.98 15.33
CA ALA A 117 7.74 16.48 16.08
C ALA A 117 6.41 16.73 15.34
N GLU A 118 6.21 17.93 14.78
CA GLU A 118 5.01 18.26 13.99
C GLU A 118 4.92 17.41 12.72
N LEU A 119 6.04 17.20 12.02
CA LEU A 119 6.08 16.36 10.82
C LEU A 119 5.82 14.88 11.16
N ARG A 120 6.38 14.38 12.28
CA ARG A 120 6.06 13.04 12.78
C ARG A 120 4.59 12.90 13.16
N ALA A 121 4.00 13.89 13.82
CA ALA A 121 2.58 13.88 14.18
C ALA A 121 1.68 13.82 12.93
N LEU A 122 2.02 14.56 11.87
CA LEU A 122 1.33 14.47 10.59
C LEU A 122 1.39 13.06 10.00
N VAL A 123 2.58 12.46 9.95
CA VAL A 123 2.77 11.10 9.44
C VAL A 123 2.00 10.09 10.29
N GLN A 124 2.05 10.20 11.61
CA GLN A 124 1.34 9.31 12.52
C GLN A 124 -0.17 9.39 12.30
N ARG A 125 -0.74 10.59 12.17
CA ARG A 125 -2.17 10.77 11.87
C ARG A 125 -2.55 10.07 10.57
N LEU A 126 -1.82 10.32 9.48
CA LEU A 126 -2.08 9.69 8.18
C LEU A 126 -1.90 8.17 8.22
N ALA A 127 -0.96 7.67 9.03
CA ALA A 127 -0.79 6.23 9.25
C ALA A 127 -1.94 5.62 10.06
N GLN A 128 -2.63 6.37 10.92
CA GLN A 128 -3.84 5.87 11.60
C GLN A 128 -5.03 5.78 10.66
N GLU A 129 -5.21 6.75 9.76
CA GLU A 129 -6.21 6.68 8.68
C GLU A 129 -6.00 5.43 7.81
N GLU A 130 -4.74 5.17 7.46
CA GLU A 130 -4.35 3.96 6.74
C GLU A 130 -4.73 2.69 7.48
N LYS A 131 -4.36 2.56 8.76
CA LYS A 131 -4.71 1.41 9.59
C LYS A 131 -6.23 1.19 9.69
N ALA A 132 -7.00 2.27 9.78
CA ALA A 132 -8.46 2.19 9.80
C ALA A 132 -9.02 1.62 8.49
N GLU A 133 -8.53 2.08 7.34
CA GLU A 133 -8.93 1.56 6.03
C GLU A 133 -8.49 0.11 5.81
N GLN A 134 -7.31 -0.28 6.29
CA GLN A 134 -6.82 -1.67 6.20
C GLN A 134 -7.72 -2.63 6.97
N ARG A 135 -8.11 -2.27 8.20
CA ARG A 135 -9.05 -3.07 9.01
C ARG A 135 -10.39 -3.27 8.31
N HIS A 136 -10.91 -2.22 7.66
CA HIS A 136 -12.13 -2.32 6.87
C HIS A 136 -11.95 -3.25 5.65
N SER A 137 -10.81 -3.15 4.96
CA SER A 137 -10.47 -4.01 3.83
C SER A 137 -10.25 -5.49 4.23
N SER A 138 -9.86 -5.76 5.48
CA SER A 138 -9.73 -7.13 6.03
C SER A 138 -11.08 -7.79 6.30
N ILE A 139 -12.14 -7.02 6.58
CA ILE A 139 -13.47 -7.54 6.99
C ILE A 139 -14.34 -7.92 5.77
N HIS A 140 -14.15 -7.30 4.61
CA HIS A 140 -14.99 -7.55 3.43
C HIS A 140 -14.24 -8.29 2.32
N ARG A 141 -14.16 -9.65 2.38
CA ARG A 141 -14.19 -10.50 1.16
C ARG A 141 -14.22 -12.03 1.27
N TYR A 142 -14.62 -12.65 2.38
CA TYR A 142 -15.01 -14.07 2.33
C TYR A 142 -16.43 -14.31 1.79
N ALA A 143 -17.24 -13.25 1.64
CA ALA A 143 -18.65 -13.35 1.20
C ALA A 143 -18.90 -13.42 -0.32
N ASN A 144 -17.90 -13.74 -1.15
CA ASN A 144 -18.09 -13.93 -2.60
C ASN A 144 -17.52 -15.26 -3.12
N ALA A 145 -17.50 -16.30 -2.28
CA ALA A 145 -17.64 -17.66 -2.79
C ALA A 145 -19.14 -17.93 -2.97
N ALA A 146 -19.53 -18.48 -4.13
CA ALA A 146 -20.88 -18.65 -4.67
C ALA A 146 -22.06 -18.71 -3.67
N PRO A 147 -23.21 -18.04 -3.96
CA PRO A 147 -24.44 -18.30 -3.20
C PRO A 147 -24.92 -19.73 -3.45
N PRO A 148 -25.45 -20.45 -2.44
CA PRO A 148 -26.25 -21.64 -2.70
C PRO A 148 -27.50 -21.23 -3.48
N LEU A 149 -27.92 -22.10 -4.40
CA LEU A 149 -29.14 -21.93 -5.17
C LEU A 149 -30.34 -21.93 -4.21
N GLY A 150 -31.08 -20.81 -4.17
CA GLY A 150 -32.41 -20.74 -3.58
C GLY A 150 -32.55 -19.76 -2.41
N GLY A 151 -33.37 -18.73 -2.60
CA GLY A 151 -33.86 -17.86 -1.53
C GLY A 151 -34.02 -16.41 -1.94
N ALA A 152 -35.23 -16.01 -2.34
CA ALA A 152 -35.60 -14.63 -2.59
C ALA A 152 -35.79 -13.87 -1.26
N GLY A 153 -34.99 -12.83 -1.04
CA GLY A 153 -35.10 -11.87 0.07
C GLY A 153 -34.63 -10.49 -0.39
N PRO A 154 -35.09 -9.38 0.23
CA PRO A 154 -35.06 -8.06 -0.40
C PRO A 154 -33.64 -7.50 -0.52
N ALA A 155 -33.36 -6.91 -1.69
CA ALA A 155 -32.07 -6.34 -2.04
C ALA A 155 -31.86 -4.98 -1.37
N VAL A 156 -30.83 -4.89 -0.51
CA VAL A 156 -30.29 -3.61 -0.01
C VAL A 156 -29.10 -3.20 -0.91
N PRO A 157 -29.03 -1.95 -1.42
CA PRO A 157 -28.11 -1.60 -2.49
C PRO A 157 -26.73 -1.19 -1.95
N VAL A 158 -25.82 -2.14 -1.73
CA VAL A 158 -24.41 -1.88 -1.34
C VAL A 158 -23.47 -2.16 -2.53
N ARG A 159 -23.79 -1.61 -3.70
CA ARG A 159 -23.00 -1.82 -4.95
C ARG A 159 -21.96 -0.71 -5.25
N ALA A 160 -21.83 0.32 -4.41
CA ALA A 160 -21.17 1.57 -4.83
C ALA A 160 -19.69 1.76 -4.42
N ASP A 161 -19.18 1.17 -3.33
CA ASP A 161 -17.86 1.63 -2.79
C ASP A 161 -16.65 0.75 -3.10
N CYS A 162 -16.80 -0.57 -3.24
CA CYS A 162 -15.69 -1.42 -3.71
C CYS A 162 -15.37 -1.19 -5.20
N ARG A 163 -16.32 -0.68 -5.99
CA ARG A 163 -16.05 -0.24 -7.36
C ARG A 163 -15.22 1.04 -7.38
N ARG A 164 -15.21 1.90 -6.36
CA ARG A 164 -14.39 3.12 -6.37
C ARG A 164 -12.92 2.86 -6.08
N ALA A 165 -12.55 1.97 -5.16
CA ALA A 165 -11.15 1.63 -4.92
C ALA A 165 -10.53 0.86 -6.11
N TRP A 166 -11.26 -0.13 -6.64
CA TRP A 166 -10.83 -0.85 -7.84
C TRP A 166 -10.91 0.03 -9.10
N ALA A 167 -11.94 0.86 -9.29
CA ALA A 167 -12.00 1.79 -10.42
C ALA A 167 -11.03 2.95 -10.28
N TYR A 168 -10.64 3.39 -9.09
CA TYR A 168 -9.56 4.37 -8.91
C TYR A 168 -8.22 3.75 -9.37
N CYS A 169 -7.94 2.51 -8.94
CA CYS A 169 -6.75 1.78 -9.36
C CYS A 169 -6.77 1.42 -10.86
N VAL A 170 -7.91 1.02 -11.43
CA VAL A 170 -8.08 0.65 -12.85
C VAL A 170 -8.17 1.87 -13.79
N ARG A 171 -8.84 2.96 -13.38
CA ARG A 171 -8.90 4.24 -14.13
C ARG A 171 -7.54 4.94 -14.15
N HIS A 172 -6.65 4.65 -13.20
CA HIS A 172 -5.26 5.12 -13.22
C HIS A 172 -4.25 4.10 -13.81
N ARG A 173 -4.63 2.84 -14.05
CA ARG A 173 -3.84 1.89 -14.87
C ARG A 173 -3.82 2.23 -16.37
N ARG A 174 -4.83 2.93 -16.90
CA ARG A 174 -4.95 3.23 -18.35
C ARG A 174 -4.45 4.61 -18.77
N ARG A 175 -4.11 5.50 -17.84
CA ARG A 175 -3.39 6.72 -18.21
C ARG A 175 -1.92 6.37 -18.30
N ARG A 176 -1.45 6.12 -19.53
CA ARG A 176 -0.06 6.32 -19.94
C ARG A 176 0.32 7.75 -19.49
N TRP A 177 0.80 7.89 -18.27
CA TRP A 177 1.59 9.06 -17.91
C TRP A 177 2.90 8.86 -18.65
N ARG A 178 3.00 9.56 -19.78
CA ARG A 178 4.16 9.62 -20.65
C ARG A 178 5.29 10.26 -19.83
N TRP A 179 5.95 9.47 -18.99
CA TRP A 179 7.32 9.76 -18.61
C TRP A 179 8.11 9.67 -19.91
N ARG A 180 8.46 10.82 -20.50
CA ARG A 180 9.57 10.86 -21.46
C ARG A 180 10.79 10.41 -20.66
N SER A 181 11.31 9.26 -21.02
CA SER A 181 12.66 8.86 -20.69
C SER A 181 13.63 9.83 -21.38
N THR A 182 14.28 10.65 -20.58
CA THR A 182 15.60 11.23 -20.81
C THR A 182 16.16 11.29 -19.38
N LEU A 183 17.05 10.40 -18.96
CA LEU A 183 18.51 10.59 -19.09
C LEU A 183 18.87 12.08 -19.06
N GLU A 184 19.72 12.43 -18.08
CA GLU A 184 20.15 13.77 -17.67
C GLU A 184 19.24 14.53 -16.69
N VAL A 185 19.88 15.47 -15.98
CA VAL A 185 19.38 16.45 -14.99
C VAL A 185 19.61 15.99 -13.52
N ASP A 186 20.80 16.08 -12.92
CA ASP A 186 21.61 17.30 -12.66
C ASP A 186 21.03 18.59 -13.20
N ARG A 187 20.09 19.16 -12.44
CA ARG A 187 19.96 20.61 -12.23
C ARG A 187 18.89 20.88 -11.17
N ILE A 188 19.41 21.47 -10.10
CA ILE A 188 18.76 22.40 -9.20
C ILE A 188 17.77 23.26 -10.00
N VAL A 189 16.49 23.25 -9.60
CA VAL A 189 15.55 24.29 -10.03
C VAL A 189 15.30 25.16 -8.80
N SER A 190 16.07 26.23 -8.71
CA SER A 190 15.68 27.43 -7.97
C SER A 190 14.47 28.05 -8.67
N VAL A 191 13.44 28.40 -7.93
CA VAL A 191 12.32 29.22 -8.40
C VAL A 191 12.14 30.32 -7.35
N PRO A 192 11.98 31.59 -7.78
CA PRO A 192 12.26 32.80 -6.99
C PRO A 192 11.35 33.04 -5.78
#